data_AF-A0A812CT81-F1
#
_entry.id   AF-A0A812CT81-F1
#
_cell.length_a   1.000
_cell.length_b   1.000
_cell.length_c   1.000
_cell.angle_alpha   90.00
_cell.angle_beta   90.00
_cell.angle_gamma   90.00
#
_symmetry.space_group_name_H-M   'P 1'
#
loop_
_entity.id
_entity.type
_entity.pdbx_description
1 polymer ?
#
loop_
_entity_poly.entity_id
_entity_poly.type
_entity_poly.pdbx_seq_one_letter_code
_entity_poly.pdbx_strand_id
1 'polypeptide(L)'
;MHAILMYGLKSIKVLSLFDCKGQNSFFKDLHSHPALPTKIKDATILSERLKLYKRIISHYVEDYAKKDEKTHPSNSTQLTFMPWDERNSVWPALKSEIARIFDDVIDQLHIFHIQELYARGLDKTAEEVMLTINISPELGESLLEITGQRIKYFIDRQIPSRTLEIYSTMTTAISGWLKKQDPSILYRPECKMEDIRQLLNHVINCLEEESEEYNLSLGLVDVVHSLL
;
A
#
# COMPACT_ATOMS: atom_id res chain seq x y z
N MET A 1 -6.14 -20.27 -1.13
CA MET A 1 -5.12 -20.99 -0.34
C MET A 1 -3.75 -21.02 -1.01
N HIS A 2 -3.66 -21.18 -2.34
CA HIS A 2 -2.37 -21.16 -3.07
C HIS A 2 -1.45 -19.97 -2.71
N ALA A 3 -1.98 -18.73 -2.70
CA ALA A 3 -1.21 -17.53 -2.33
C ALA A 3 -0.63 -17.57 -0.89
N ILE A 4 -1.35 -18.20 0.06
CA ILE A 4 -0.87 -18.35 1.45
C ILE A 4 0.43 -19.15 1.48
N LEU A 5 0.49 -20.23 0.71
CA LEU A 5 1.67 -21.08 0.60
C LEU A 5 2.78 -20.38 -0.19
N MET A 6 2.46 -19.77 -1.34
CA MET A 6 3.45 -19.07 -2.17
C MET A 6 4.22 -17.95 -1.44
N TYR A 7 3.51 -17.17 -0.63
CA TYR A 7 4.11 -16.08 0.16
C TYR A 7 4.48 -16.49 1.59
N GLY A 8 4.39 -17.79 1.93
CA GLY A 8 4.79 -18.31 3.25
C GLY A 8 4.04 -17.67 4.43
N LEU A 9 2.79 -17.26 4.23
CA LEU A 9 2.04 -16.50 5.23
C LEU A 9 1.69 -17.37 6.44
N LYS A 10 2.15 -16.94 7.62
CA LYS A 10 1.93 -17.65 8.90
C LYS A 10 0.68 -17.15 9.63
N SER A 11 0.16 -18.00 10.52
CA SER A 11 -0.92 -17.66 11.47
C SER A 11 -2.21 -17.17 10.82
N ILE A 12 -2.62 -17.81 9.73
CA ILE A 12 -3.91 -17.52 9.08
C ILE A 12 -4.96 -18.53 9.55
N LYS A 13 -6.06 -18.03 10.10
CA LYS A 13 -7.23 -18.85 10.43
C LYS A 13 -8.02 -19.13 9.15
N VAL A 14 -7.60 -20.12 8.37
CA VAL A 14 -8.17 -20.37 7.03
C VAL A 14 -9.70 -20.51 7.04
N LEU A 15 -10.27 -21.13 8.08
CA LEU A 15 -11.73 -21.29 8.21
C LEU A 15 -12.48 -19.96 8.40
N SER A 16 -11.86 -18.90 8.93
CA SER A 16 -12.52 -17.59 9.09
C SER A 16 -12.80 -16.89 7.76
N LEU A 17 -12.23 -17.38 6.66
CA LEU A 17 -12.46 -16.87 5.31
C LEU A 17 -13.73 -17.42 4.67
N PHE A 18 -14.43 -18.35 5.33
CA PHE A 18 -15.60 -19.05 4.80
C PHE A 18 -16.80 -18.94 5.72
N ASP A 19 -18.00 -18.96 5.14
CA ASP A 19 -19.26 -19.02 5.88
C ASP A 19 -19.43 -20.40 6.52
N CYS A 20 -20.42 -20.53 7.42
CA CYS A 20 -20.67 -21.81 8.10
C CYS A 20 -20.88 -22.97 7.11
N LYS A 21 -21.49 -22.72 5.95
CA LYS A 21 -21.67 -23.73 4.88
C LYS A 21 -20.34 -24.12 4.25
N GLY A 22 -19.50 -23.14 3.89
CA GLY A 22 -18.16 -23.37 3.37
C GLY A 22 -17.28 -24.12 4.35
N GLN A 23 -17.27 -23.70 5.63
CA GLN A 23 -16.52 -24.38 6.70
C GLN A 23 -16.96 -25.84 6.84
N ASN A 24 -18.27 -26.11 6.90
CA ASN A 24 -18.79 -27.47 6.99
C ASN A 24 -18.48 -28.32 5.76
N SER A 25 -18.29 -27.70 4.59
CA SER A 25 -17.99 -28.40 3.34
C SER A 25 -16.57 -28.97 3.32
N PHE A 26 -15.61 -28.38 4.05
CA PHE A 26 -14.24 -28.90 4.16
C PHE A 26 -14.16 -30.27 4.84
N PHE A 27 -15.15 -30.61 5.66
CA PHE A 27 -15.15 -31.83 6.48
C PHE A 27 -16.14 -32.90 5.97
N LYS A 28 -16.76 -32.67 4.82
CA LYS A 28 -17.65 -33.64 4.19
C LYS A 28 -16.90 -34.49 3.17
N ASP A 29 -17.39 -35.71 2.97
CA ASP A 29 -16.87 -36.61 1.95
C ASP A 29 -16.99 -35.99 0.54
N LEU A 30 -16.03 -36.30 -0.33
CA LEU A 30 -15.95 -35.77 -1.69
C LEU A 30 -17.16 -36.19 -2.54
N HIS A 31 -17.77 -37.34 -2.21
CA HIS A 31 -18.99 -37.84 -2.85
C HIS A 31 -20.28 -37.19 -2.33
N SER A 32 -20.18 -36.34 -1.30
CA SER A 32 -21.32 -35.59 -0.79
C SER A 32 -21.61 -34.37 -1.68
N HIS A 33 -22.87 -33.95 -1.74
CA HIS A 33 -23.30 -32.73 -2.43
C HIS A 33 -23.59 -31.64 -1.39
N PRO A 34 -22.58 -30.97 -0.82
CA PRO A 34 -22.81 -29.92 0.16
C PRO A 34 -23.55 -28.75 -0.48
N ALA A 35 -24.43 -28.11 0.30
CA ALA A 35 -25.06 -26.88 -0.09
C ALA A 35 -23.99 -25.81 -0.37
N LEU A 36 -24.06 -25.19 -1.55
CA LEU A 36 -23.11 -24.18 -1.97
C LEU A 36 -23.15 -22.96 -1.02
N PRO A 37 -22.00 -22.30 -0.81
CA PRO A 37 -21.96 -21.02 -0.09
C PRO A 37 -22.96 -20.04 -0.70
N THR A 38 -23.77 -19.43 0.15
CA THR A 38 -24.70 -18.39 -0.28
C THR A 38 -23.93 -17.08 -0.51
N LYS A 39 -24.28 -16.29 -1.52
CA LYS A 39 -23.69 -14.95 -1.81
C LYS A 39 -23.95 -13.90 -0.71
N ILE A 40 -24.33 -14.32 0.50
CA ILE A 40 -24.55 -13.43 1.64
C ILE A 40 -23.18 -12.84 2.03
N LYS A 41 -23.05 -11.52 1.89
CA LYS A 41 -21.87 -10.74 2.24
C LYS A 41 -21.81 -10.57 3.77
N ASP A 42 -21.32 -11.58 4.47
CA ASP A 42 -20.99 -11.45 5.90
C ASP A 42 -19.82 -10.46 6.06
N ALA A 43 -20.07 -9.34 6.74
CA ALA A 43 -19.10 -8.27 6.94
C ALA A 43 -17.83 -8.74 7.68
N THR A 44 -17.97 -9.70 8.60
CA THR A 44 -16.84 -10.28 9.34
C THR A 44 -15.94 -11.06 8.40
N ILE A 45 -16.53 -11.89 7.56
CA ILE A 45 -15.80 -12.70 6.57
C ILE A 45 -15.10 -11.78 5.55
N LEU A 46 -15.79 -10.74 5.09
CA LEU A 46 -15.19 -9.75 4.18
C LEU A 46 -14.00 -9.04 4.83
N SER A 47 -14.11 -8.65 6.11
CA SER A 47 -13.01 -8.05 6.87
C SER A 47 -11.80 -9.00 6.98
N GLU A 48 -12.02 -10.27 7.34
CA GLU A 48 -10.94 -11.26 7.47
C GLU A 48 -10.25 -11.54 6.14
N ARG A 49 -11.04 -11.60 5.06
CA ARG A 49 -10.50 -11.72 3.71
C ARG A 49 -9.71 -10.47 3.30
N LEU A 50 -10.23 -9.27 3.54
CA LEU A 50 -9.53 -8.01 3.24
C LEU A 50 -8.17 -7.95 3.95
N LYS A 51 -8.12 -8.33 5.24
CA LYS A 51 -6.86 -8.44 5.99
C LYS A 51 -5.89 -9.41 5.34
N LEU A 52 -6.36 -10.58 4.90
CA LEU A 52 -5.53 -11.54 4.19
C LEU A 52 -4.97 -10.95 2.89
N TYR A 53 -5.79 -10.26 2.09
CA TYR A 53 -5.33 -9.67 0.83
C TYR A 53 -4.32 -8.56 1.03
N LYS A 54 -4.52 -7.68 2.02
CA LYS A 54 -3.51 -6.70 2.41
C LYS A 54 -2.19 -7.37 2.78
N ARG A 55 -2.21 -8.47 3.55
CA ARG A 55 -0.99 -9.23 3.86
C ARG A 55 -0.32 -9.82 2.61
N ILE A 56 -1.10 -10.34 1.67
CA ILE A 56 -0.59 -10.86 0.39
C ILE A 56 0.08 -9.74 -0.40
N ILE A 57 -0.58 -8.58 -0.54
CA ILE A 57 -0.03 -7.39 -1.22
C ILE A 57 1.30 -6.99 -0.58
N SER A 58 1.34 -6.85 0.75
CA SER A 58 2.58 -6.48 1.45
C SER A 58 3.75 -7.43 1.17
N HIS A 59 3.50 -8.76 1.17
CA HIS A 59 4.56 -9.72 0.87
C HIS A 59 4.96 -9.71 -0.60
N TYR A 60 4.01 -9.52 -1.52
CA TYR A 60 4.31 -9.38 -2.94
C TYR A 60 5.21 -8.16 -3.21
N VAL A 61 4.84 -7.00 -2.66
CA VAL A 61 5.60 -5.76 -2.83
C VAL A 61 6.97 -5.85 -2.14
N GLU A 62 7.06 -6.48 -0.96
CA GLU A 62 8.33 -6.73 -0.28
C GLU A 62 9.28 -7.60 -1.13
N ASP A 63 8.76 -8.69 -1.72
CA ASP A 63 9.55 -9.55 -2.60
C ASP A 63 9.93 -8.83 -3.90
N TYR A 64 9.06 -7.96 -4.42
CA TYR A 64 9.33 -7.10 -5.57
C TYR A 64 10.49 -6.14 -5.28
N ALA A 65 10.43 -5.43 -4.14
CA ALA A 65 11.47 -4.51 -3.70
C ALA A 65 12.84 -5.20 -3.54
N LYS A 66 12.85 -6.40 -2.95
CA LYS A 66 14.08 -7.20 -2.82
C LYS A 66 14.67 -7.60 -4.17
N LYS A 67 13.87 -7.78 -5.23
CA LYS A 67 14.39 -8.08 -6.56
C LYS A 67 14.98 -6.84 -7.22
N ASP A 68 14.33 -5.70 -7.06
CA ASP A 68 14.81 -4.41 -7.56
C ASP A 68 16.17 -4.03 -6.93
N GLU A 69 16.36 -4.32 -5.64
CA GLU A 69 17.63 -4.13 -4.91
C GLU A 69 18.74 -5.13 -5.31
N LYS A 70 18.41 -6.28 -5.90
CA LYS A 70 19.33 -7.42 -6.12
C LYS A 70 20.23 -7.28 -7.36
N THR A 71 20.80 -6.10 -7.57
CA THR A 71 22.21 -5.98 -7.98
C THR A 71 23.19 -6.30 -6.82
N HIS A 72 22.69 -6.50 -5.60
CA HIS A 72 23.47 -7.06 -4.48
C HIS A 72 22.83 -8.29 -3.82
N PRO A 73 23.58 -9.39 -3.56
CA PRO A 73 23.04 -10.63 -3.02
C PRO A 73 22.87 -10.51 -1.49
N SER A 74 21.64 -10.35 -1.02
CA SER A 74 21.32 -10.44 0.41
C SER A 74 20.58 -11.75 0.72
N ASN A 75 21.23 -12.54 1.59
CA ASN A 75 20.75 -13.78 2.19
C ASN A 75 19.48 -13.51 3.02
N SER A 76 18.30 -13.69 2.44
CA SER A 76 17.04 -13.71 3.18
C SER A 76 16.52 -15.14 3.26
N THR A 77 16.61 -15.69 4.46
CA THR A 77 16.08 -16.98 4.93
C THR A 77 14.56 -16.94 5.13
N GLN A 78 13.81 -16.31 4.23
CA GLN A 78 12.38 -16.56 4.15
C GLN A 78 12.17 -17.81 3.31
N LEU A 79 11.52 -18.82 3.91
CA LEU A 79 11.07 -20.04 3.22
C LEU A 79 10.02 -19.65 2.17
N THR A 80 10.47 -19.15 1.03
CA THR A 80 9.64 -18.94 -0.14
C THR A 80 9.55 -20.29 -0.84
N PHE A 81 8.34 -20.84 -0.92
CA PHE A 81 8.12 -22.18 -1.47
C PHE A 81 8.23 -22.22 -3.00
N MET A 82 8.43 -21.06 -3.65
CA MET A 82 8.42 -20.90 -5.10
C MET A 82 9.35 -19.74 -5.52
N PRO A 83 10.03 -19.82 -6.68
CA PRO A 83 10.84 -18.74 -7.24
C PRO A 83 10.05 -17.43 -7.46
N TRP A 84 10.75 -16.29 -7.55
CA TRP A 84 10.08 -15.00 -7.81
C TRP A 84 9.33 -14.97 -9.15
N ASP A 85 9.94 -15.42 -10.24
CA ASP A 85 9.34 -15.27 -11.58
C ASP A 85 8.01 -16.03 -11.68
N GLU A 86 7.95 -17.20 -11.05
CA GLU A 86 6.74 -17.99 -10.91
C GLU A 86 5.67 -17.25 -10.09
N ARG A 87 6.02 -16.70 -8.92
CA ARG A 87 5.06 -15.93 -8.09
C ARG A 87 4.57 -14.67 -8.78
N ASN A 88 5.47 -13.94 -9.45
CA ASN A 88 5.14 -12.74 -10.20
C ASN A 88 4.22 -13.04 -11.39
N SER A 89 4.42 -14.16 -12.09
CA SER A 89 3.53 -14.58 -13.17
C SER A 89 2.09 -14.88 -12.73
N VAL A 90 1.90 -15.29 -11.47
CA VAL A 90 0.59 -15.58 -10.89
C VAL A 90 -0.10 -14.32 -10.36
N TRP A 91 0.65 -13.25 -10.08
CA TRP A 91 0.11 -12.01 -9.52
C TRP A 91 -1.05 -11.39 -10.32
N PRO A 92 -1.00 -11.27 -11.66
CA PRO A 92 -2.13 -10.76 -12.44
C PRO A 92 -3.41 -11.58 -12.25
N ALA A 93 -3.32 -12.91 -12.32
CA ALA A 93 -4.46 -13.80 -12.12
C ALA A 93 -5.02 -13.69 -10.70
N LEU A 94 -4.15 -13.56 -9.70
CA LEU A 94 -4.56 -13.36 -8.32
C LEU A 94 -5.30 -12.02 -8.14
N LYS A 95 -4.80 -10.93 -8.73
CA LYS A 95 -5.50 -9.62 -8.72
C LYS A 95 -6.88 -9.70 -9.37
N SER A 96 -7.00 -10.38 -10.51
CA SER A 96 -8.30 -10.57 -11.17
C SER A 96 -9.28 -11.36 -10.32
N GLU A 97 -8.83 -12.42 -9.65
CA GLU A 97 -9.69 -13.19 -8.76
C GLU A 97 -10.10 -12.40 -7.51
N ILE A 98 -9.20 -11.55 -6.99
CA ILE A 98 -9.50 -10.63 -5.89
C ILE A 98 -10.58 -9.64 -6.33
N ALA A 99 -10.43 -8.98 -7.47
CA ALA A 99 -11.41 -8.04 -8.00
C ALA A 99 -12.79 -8.70 -8.12
N ARG A 100 -12.85 -9.94 -8.62
CA ARG A 100 -14.09 -10.70 -8.74
C ARG A 100 -14.80 -10.98 -7.40
N ILE A 101 -14.04 -11.15 -6.31
CA ILE A 101 -14.59 -11.43 -4.99
C ILE A 101 -14.97 -10.14 -4.24
N PHE A 102 -14.24 -9.05 -4.48
CA PHE A 102 -14.31 -7.77 -3.75
C PHE A 102 -14.84 -6.63 -4.62
N ASP A 103 -15.81 -6.88 -5.49
CA ASP A 103 -16.34 -5.89 -6.45
C ASP A 103 -16.52 -4.47 -5.84
N ASP A 104 -17.01 -4.37 -4.59
CA ASP A 104 -17.23 -3.08 -3.89
C ASP A 104 -16.02 -2.52 -3.10
N VAL A 105 -14.92 -3.28 -2.97
CA VAL A 105 -13.77 -2.96 -2.10
C VAL A 105 -12.44 -3.02 -2.88
N ILE A 106 -12.51 -3.25 -4.18
CA ILE A 106 -11.33 -3.39 -5.04
C ILE A 106 -10.49 -2.12 -5.07
N ASP A 107 -11.14 -0.95 -5.04
CA ASP A 107 -10.45 0.34 -5.02
C ASP A 107 -9.61 0.50 -3.75
N GLN A 108 -10.11 0.06 -2.59
CA GLN A 108 -9.33 0.08 -1.35
C GLN A 108 -8.09 -0.84 -1.41
N LEU A 109 -8.18 -1.96 -2.12
CA LEU A 109 -7.05 -2.86 -2.31
C LEU A 109 -6.03 -2.30 -3.31
N HIS A 110 -6.49 -1.59 -4.34
CA HIS A 110 -5.61 -0.89 -5.26
C HIS A 110 -4.88 0.28 -4.59
N ILE A 111 -5.60 1.12 -3.84
CA ILE A 111 -5.02 2.20 -3.04
C ILE A 111 -3.96 1.61 -2.10
N PHE A 112 -4.29 0.53 -1.38
CA PHE A 112 -3.33 -0.13 -0.50
C PHE A 112 -2.09 -0.68 -1.23
N HIS A 113 -2.26 -1.22 -2.45
CA HIS A 113 -1.13 -1.67 -3.26
C HIS A 113 -0.21 -0.51 -3.68
N ILE A 114 -0.79 0.62 -4.09
CA ILE A 114 -0.05 1.84 -4.43
C ILE A 114 0.68 2.39 -3.20
N GLN A 115 0.01 2.43 -2.04
CA GLN A 115 0.61 2.82 -0.76
C GLN A 115 1.84 1.96 -0.43
N GLU A 116 1.71 0.64 -0.52
CA GLU A 116 2.80 -0.29 -0.20
C GLU A 116 4.02 -0.11 -1.13
N LEU A 117 3.78 0.21 -2.41
CA LEU A 117 4.83 0.52 -3.39
C LEU A 117 5.57 1.81 -3.02
N TYR A 118 4.85 2.92 -2.81
CA TYR A 118 5.46 4.17 -2.38
C TYR A 118 6.16 4.03 -1.02
N ALA A 119 5.59 3.31 -0.05
CA ALA A 119 6.19 3.12 1.26
C ALA A 119 7.56 2.41 1.22
N ARG A 120 7.84 1.65 0.14
CA ARG A 120 9.13 0.99 -0.13
C ARG A 120 10.00 1.71 -1.16
N GLY A 121 9.58 2.90 -1.62
CA GLY A 121 10.32 3.70 -2.60
C GLY A 121 10.28 3.14 -4.02
N LEU A 122 9.22 2.39 -4.38
CA LEU A 122 8.97 1.86 -5.71
C LEU A 122 8.06 2.80 -6.52
N ASP A 123 8.40 4.09 -6.55
CA ASP A 123 7.57 5.17 -7.06
C ASP A 123 7.13 4.97 -8.50
N LYS A 124 8.06 4.59 -9.40
CA LYS A 124 7.73 4.37 -10.81
C LYS A 124 6.74 3.22 -11.02
N THR A 125 6.88 2.15 -10.26
CA THR A 125 5.92 1.04 -10.29
C THR A 125 4.58 1.46 -9.68
N ALA A 126 4.58 2.32 -8.66
CA ALA A 126 3.35 2.87 -8.09
C ALA A 126 2.61 3.75 -9.12
N GLU A 127 3.32 4.63 -9.82
CA GLU A 127 2.82 5.47 -10.91
C GLU A 127 2.18 4.61 -12.02
N GLU A 128 2.83 3.52 -12.43
CA GLU A 128 2.27 2.58 -13.43
C GLU A 128 0.96 1.94 -12.97
N VAL A 129 0.87 1.54 -11.69
CA VAL A 129 -0.35 0.95 -11.12
C VAL A 129 -1.45 2.00 -11.01
N MET A 130 -1.12 3.25 -10.68
CA MET A 130 -2.09 4.35 -10.61
C MET A 130 -2.83 4.56 -11.94
N LEU A 131 -2.18 4.32 -13.08
CA LEU A 131 -2.82 4.41 -14.40
C LEU A 131 -3.93 3.37 -14.62
N THR A 132 -4.02 2.35 -13.77
CA THR A 132 -5.01 1.27 -13.90
C THR A 132 -6.28 1.50 -13.08
N ILE A 133 -6.35 2.59 -12.31
CA ILE A 133 -7.47 2.90 -11.43
C ILE A 133 -8.03 4.30 -11.68
N ASN A 134 -9.26 4.50 -11.24
CA ASN A 134 -9.85 5.83 -11.25
C ASN A 134 -9.23 6.70 -10.15
N ILE A 135 -8.97 7.95 -10.50
CA ILE A 135 -8.55 8.97 -9.55
C ILE A 135 -9.68 9.19 -8.55
N SER A 136 -9.33 9.21 -7.26
CA SER A 136 -10.27 9.36 -6.15
C SER A 136 -9.64 10.18 -5.02
N PRO A 137 -10.44 10.94 -4.25
CA PRO A 137 -9.95 11.67 -3.08
C PRO A 137 -9.27 10.76 -2.06
N GLU A 138 -9.78 9.54 -1.85
CA GLU A 138 -9.21 8.57 -0.91
C GLU A 138 -7.78 8.17 -1.30
N LEU A 139 -7.48 8.09 -2.60
CA LEU A 139 -6.12 7.89 -3.07
C LEU A 139 -5.25 9.12 -2.73
N GLY A 140 -5.75 10.32 -2.98
CA GLY A 140 -5.07 11.58 -2.70
C GLY A 140 -4.68 11.72 -1.22
N GLU A 141 -5.62 11.50 -0.30
CA GLU A 141 -5.40 11.54 1.15
C GLU A 141 -4.33 10.53 1.60
N SER A 142 -4.43 9.31 1.07
CA SER A 142 -3.46 8.25 1.30
C SER A 142 -2.04 8.63 0.84
N LEU A 143 -1.92 9.22 -0.35
CA LEU A 143 -0.63 9.66 -0.89
C LEU A 143 -0.10 10.89 -0.15
N LEU A 144 -0.97 11.76 0.36
CA LEU A 144 -0.61 12.93 1.15
C LEU A 144 0.09 12.53 2.44
N GLU A 145 -0.39 11.48 3.11
CA GLU A 145 0.27 10.94 4.32
C GLU A 145 1.71 10.49 4.01
N ILE A 146 1.91 9.70 2.95
CA ILE A 146 3.25 9.25 2.53
C ILE A 146 4.13 10.45 2.15
N THR A 147 3.57 11.44 1.46
CA THR A 147 4.27 12.68 1.09
C THR A 147 4.76 13.43 2.32
N GLY A 148 3.89 13.62 3.32
CA GLY A 148 4.23 14.28 4.57
C GLY A 148 5.33 13.55 5.35
N GLN A 149 5.23 12.22 5.44
CA GLN A 149 6.24 11.39 6.08
C GLN A 149 7.61 11.50 5.39
N ARG A 150 7.64 11.50 4.05
CA ARG A 150 8.87 11.69 3.27
C ARG A 150 9.46 13.10 3.41
N ILE A 151 8.63 14.15 3.34
CA ILE A 151 9.07 15.54 3.56
C ILE A 151 9.68 15.69 4.95
N LYS A 152 9.01 15.19 5.98
CA LYS A 152 9.53 15.21 7.35
C LYS A 152 10.87 14.48 7.45
N TYR A 153 10.97 13.28 6.89
CA TYR A 153 12.24 12.54 6.88
C TYR A 153 13.34 13.33 6.19
N PHE A 154 13.05 13.92 5.03
CA PHE A 154 14.01 14.73 4.28
C PHE A 154 14.55 15.88 5.15
N ILE A 155 13.64 16.66 5.75
CA ILE A 155 13.99 17.80 6.61
C ILE A 155 14.78 17.37 7.86
N ASP A 156 14.33 16.33 8.56
CA ASP A 156 14.89 15.94 9.87
C ASP A 156 16.15 15.08 9.75
N ARG A 157 16.30 14.31 8.66
CA ARG A 157 17.35 13.29 8.52
C ARG A 157 18.32 13.54 7.36
N GLN A 158 17.85 14.06 6.23
CA GLN A 158 18.73 14.30 5.08
C GLN A 158 19.42 15.67 5.13
N ILE A 159 18.73 16.70 5.66
CA ILE A 159 19.26 18.07 5.76
C ILE A 159 19.12 18.67 7.18
N PRO A 160 19.62 18.00 8.23
CA PRO A 160 19.40 18.40 9.62
C PRO A 160 19.93 19.80 9.96
N SER A 161 20.89 20.33 9.20
CA SER A 161 21.44 21.67 9.39
C SER A 161 20.47 22.80 9.04
N ARG A 162 19.47 22.54 8.18
CA ARG A 162 18.48 23.53 7.73
C ARG A 162 17.12 23.35 8.41
N THR A 163 16.94 22.33 9.25
CA THR A 163 15.64 21.99 9.87
C THR A 163 14.97 23.19 10.56
N LEU A 164 15.70 23.91 11.42
CA LEU A 164 15.14 25.05 12.15
C LEU A 164 14.75 26.20 11.21
N GLU A 165 15.61 26.52 10.25
CA GLU A 165 15.36 27.54 9.22
C GLU A 165 14.08 27.21 8.45
N ILE A 166 13.99 26.00 7.91
CA ILE A 166 12.85 25.52 7.12
C ILE A 166 11.56 25.52 7.94
N TYR A 167 11.56 25.01 9.18
CA TYR A 167 10.35 25.04 10.00
C TYR A 167 9.93 26.46 10.42
N SER A 168 10.86 27.42 10.47
CA SER A 168 10.57 28.81 10.83
C SER A 168 9.93 29.62 9.70
N THR A 169 10.10 29.20 8.44
CA THR A 169 9.51 29.87 7.26
C THR A 169 8.10 29.37 6.93
N MET A 170 7.69 28.23 7.48
CA MET A 170 6.36 27.66 7.28
C MET A 170 5.28 28.36 8.08
N THR A 171 4.03 28.25 7.62
CA THR A 171 2.87 28.58 8.45
C THR A 171 2.75 27.61 9.64
N THR A 172 2.11 28.06 10.71
CA THR A 172 1.85 27.22 11.91
C THR A 172 1.05 25.96 11.57
N ALA A 173 0.15 26.04 10.59
CA ALA A 173 -0.65 24.90 10.14
C ALA A 173 0.23 23.81 9.50
N ILE A 174 1.06 24.18 8.51
CA ILE A 174 1.93 23.23 7.80
C ILE A 174 2.97 22.64 8.74
N SER A 175 3.65 23.48 9.52
CA SER A 175 4.67 23.01 10.47
C SER A 175 4.07 22.10 11.55
N GLY A 176 2.86 22.42 12.05
CA GLY A 176 2.13 21.60 13.01
C GLY A 176 1.69 20.25 12.43
N TRP A 177 1.21 20.24 11.19
CA TRP A 177 0.82 19.01 10.49
C TRP A 177 2.03 18.13 10.17
N LEU A 178 3.11 18.70 9.63
CA LEU A 178 4.35 17.97 9.33
C LEU A 178 4.94 17.35 10.59
N LYS A 179 4.94 18.05 11.73
CA LYS A 179 5.46 17.51 13.00
C LYS A 179 4.69 16.27 13.50
N LYS A 180 3.43 16.08 13.11
CA LYS A 180 2.62 14.90 13.45
C LYS A 180 2.92 13.69 12.57
N GLN A 181 3.58 13.89 11.44
CA GLN A 181 3.95 12.79 10.55
C GLN A 181 4.98 11.89 11.22
N ASP A 182 4.88 10.58 10.97
CA ASP A 182 5.82 9.59 11.49
C ASP A 182 6.54 8.86 10.33
N PRO A 183 7.79 9.23 10.03
CA PRO A 183 8.53 8.58 8.96
C PRO A 183 8.91 7.13 9.24
N SER A 184 8.82 6.66 10.50
CA SER A 184 9.17 5.28 10.86
C SER A 184 8.18 4.25 10.34
N ILE A 185 6.99 4.70 9.91
CA ILE A 185 5.97 3.87 9.26
C ILE A 185 6.43 3.43 7.85
N LEU A 186 7.26 4.25 7.18
CA LEU A 186 7.78 3.94 5.86
C LEU A 186 8.91 2.92 5.94
N TYR A 187 8.89 1.95 5.03
CA TYR A 187 9.98 0.98 4.88
C TYR A 187 11.24 1.62 4.28
N ARG A 188 11.05 2.53 3.32
CA ARG A 188 12.12 3.33 2.70
C ARG A 188 11.70 4.81 2.67
N PRO A 189 11.93 5.55 3.76
CA PRO A 189 11.60 6.98 3.83
C PRO A 189 12.58 7.86 3.04
N GLU A 190 13.79 7.36 2.76
CA GLU A 190 14.78 8.06 1.94
C GLU A 190 14.37 8.06 0.46
N CYS A 191 14.24 9.26 -0.10
CA CYS A 191 13.86 9.51 -1.48
C CYS A 191 14.49 10.82 -1.97
N LYS A 192 14.56 10.99 -3.30
CA LYS A 192 15.05 12.23 -3.91
C LYS A 192 13.96 13.29 -3.87
N MET A 193 14.36 14.56 -3.89
CA MET A 193 13.41 15.67 -3.92
C MET A 193 12.46 15.62 -5.14
N GLU A 194 12.96 15.14 -6.28
CA GLU A 194 12.14 14.97 -7.48
C GLU A 194 11.00 13.96 -7.27
N ASP A 195 11.25 12.89 -6.53
CA ASP A 195 10.25 11.86 -6.22
C ASP A 195 9.18 12.43 -5.27
N ILE A 196 9.57 13.23 -4.28
CA ILE A 196 8.64 13.95 -3.38
C ILE A 196 7.76 14.91 -4.18
N ARG A 197 8.35 15.68 -5.10
CA ARG A 197 7.62 16.63 -5.93
C ARG A 197 6.62 15.93 -6.84
N GLN A 198 7.03 14.85 -7.50
CA GLN A 198 6.16 14.07 -8.37
C GLN A 198 5.00 13.45 -7.58
N LEU A 199 5.28 12.88 -6.42
CA LEU A 199 4.25 12.34 -5.52
C LEU A 199 3.27 13.43 -5.07
N LEU A 200 3.76 14.60 -4.67
CA LEU A 200 2.90 15.73 -4.29
C LEU A 200 2.02 16.21 -5.45
N ASN A 201 2.56 16.22 -6.68
CA ASN A 201 1.74 16.51 -7.86
C ASN A 201 0.63 15.47 -8.07
N HIS A 202 0.90 14.19 -7.82
CA HIS A 202 -0.15 13.16 -7.86
C HIS A 202 -1.22 13.39 -6.79
N VAL A 203 -0.83 13.78 -5.57
CA VAL A 203 -1.78 14.14 -4.50
C VAL A 203 -2.73 15.26 -4.95
N ILE A 204 -2.17 16.36 -5.46
CA ILE A 204 -2.96 17.53 -5.92
C ILE A 204 -3.95 17.13 -7.01
N ASN A 205 -3.54 16.28 -7.94
CA ASN A 205 -4.42 15.81 -9.02
C ASN A 205 -5.50 14.82 -8.57
N CYS A 206 -5.40 14.28 -7.35
CA CYS A 206 -6.40 13.35 -6.79
C CYS A 206 -7.43 14.02 -5.88
N LEU A 207 -7.06 15.14 -5.26
CA LEU A 207 -7.88 15.83 -4.26
C LEU A 207 -8.83 16.83 -4.91
N GLU A 208 -9.96 17.07 -4.23
CA GLU A 208 -10.93 18.10 -4.63
C GLU A 208 -10.42 19.49 -4.23
N GLU A 209 -10.56 20.49 -5.11
CA GLU A 209 -10.00 21.84 -4.93
C GLU A 209 -10.47 22.57 -3.66
N GLU A 210 -11.64 22.20 -3.13
CA GLU A 210 -12.24 22.83 -1.94
C GLU A 210 -11.85 22.14 -0.62
N SER A 211 -11.14 21.00 -0.68
CA SER A 211 -10.76 20.22 0.50
C SER A 211 -9.65 20.89 1.34
N GLU A 212 -9.64 20.60 2.65
CA GLU A 212 -8.56 21.06 3.53
C GLU A 212 -7.22 20.43 3.13
N GLU A 213 -7.26 19.17 2.69
CA GLU A 213 -6.14 18.38 2.20
C GLU A 213 -5.54 18.97 0.93
N TYR A 214 -6.37 19.49 0.01
CA TYR A 214 -5.88 20.18 -1.19
C TYR A 214 -5.17 21.48 -0.82
N ASN A 215 -5.76 22.31 0.05
CA ASN A 215 -5.13 23.54 0.54
C ASN A 215 -3.80 23.27 1.27
N LEU A 216 -3.76 22.21 2.09
CA LEU A 216 -2.54 21.74 2.73
C LEU A 216 -1.49 21.31 1.70
N SER A 217 -1.90 20.56 0.66
CA SER A 217 -1.01 20.11 -0.42
C SER A 217 -0.40 21.27 -1.19
N LEU A 218 -1.17 22.33 -1.47
CA LEU A 218 -0.63 23.56 -2.05
C LEU A 218 0.42 24.22 -1.16
N GLY A 219 0.17 24.31 0.15
CA GLY A 219 1.17 24.81 1.09
C GLY A 219 2.44 23.96 1.14
N LEU A 220 2.32 22.64 0.94
CA LEU A 220 3.48 21.75 0.84
C LEU A 220 4.29 21.97 -0.44
N VAL A 221 3.71 22.52 -1.52
CA VAL A 221 4.47 22.88 -2.73
C VAL A 221 5.51 23.94 -2.42
N ASP A 222 5.13 24.98 -1.66
CA ASP A 222 6.05 26.03 -1.23
C ASP A 222 7.17 25.46 -0.35
N VAL A 223 6.83 24.52 0.55
CA VAL A 223 7.82 23.80 1.35
C VAL A 223 8.79 23.06 0.45
N VAL A 224 8.31 22.20 -0.44
CA VAL A 224 9.15 21.43 -1.37
C VAL A 224 10.03 22.35 -2.22
N HIS A 225 9.52 23.50 -2.65
CA HIS A 225 10.30 24.50 -3.40
C HIS A 225 11.46 25.08 -2.56
N SER A 226 11.25 25.34 -1.27
CA SER A 226 12.30 25.85 -0.36
C SER A 226 13.41 24.84 -0.04
N LEU A 227 13.16 23.55 -0.31
CA LEU A 227 14.09 22.45 -0.06
C LEU A 227 15.06 22.20 -1.23
N LEU A 228 14.81 22.77 -2.40
CA LEU A 228 15.72 22.77 -3.55
C LEU A 228 16.93 23.69 -3.32
#